data_AF-A0A1G2R3Z4-F1
#
_entry.id   AF-A0A1G2R3Z4-F1
#
_cell.length_a   1.000
_cell.length_b   1.000
_cell.length_c   1.000
_cell.angle_alpha   90.00
_cell.angle_beta   90.00
_cell.angle_gamma   90.00
#
_symmetry.space_group_name_H-M   'P 1'
#
loop_
_entity.id
_entity.type
_entity.pdbx_description
1 polymer ?
#
loop_
_entity_poly.entity_id
_entity_poly.type
_entity_poly.pdbx_seq_one_letter_code
_entity_poly.pdbx_strand_id
1 'polypeptide(L)'
;MYKPDEKKWKNFSRSQQLGHIAAELARATNAALQNGQEEKQWAKEAYDRALILIDACLNDTQWKGKASYLYRLRDVMASEYMGDQNPAVTRFLSFELLENLKNFQ
;
A
#
# COMPACT_ATOMS: atom_id res chain seq x y z
N MET A 1 -11.63 -4.70 -13.83
CA MET A 1 -10.76 -3.91 -12.93
C MET A 1 -11.42 -3.86 -11.56
N TYR A 2 -10.68 -4.20 -10.49
CA TYR A 2 -11.20 -4.13 -9.12
C TYR A 2 -11.68 -2.71 -8.79
N LYS A 3 -12.77 -2.60 -8.03
CA LYS A 3 -13.28 -1.33 -7.51
C LYS A 3 -13.77 -1.56 -6.08
N PRO A 4 -13.24 -0.84 -5.07
CA PRO A 4 -13.73 -0.94 -3.72
C PRO A 4 -15.14 -0.35 -3.65
N ASP A 5 -15.99 -0.92 -2.79
CA ASP A 5 -17.25 -0.27 -2.41
C ASP A 5 -16.90 0.98 -1.59
N GLU A 6 -16.99 2.16 -2.20
CA GLU A 6 -16.61 3.42 -1.57
C GLU A 6 -17.42 3.74 -0.31
N LYS A 7 -18.70 3.35 -0.27
CA LYS A 7 -19.55 3.58 0.91
C LYS A 7 -19.08 2.71 2.07
N LYS A 8 -18.81 1.44 1.79
CA LYS A 8 -18.25 0.52 2.78
C LYS A 8 -16.84 0.95 3.20
N TRP A 9 -16.01 1.38 2.26
CA TRP A 9 -14.61 1.75 2.51
C TRP A 9 -14.47 2.92 3.46
N LYS A 10 -15.30 3.97 3.28
CA LYS A 10 -15.33 5.15 4.15
C LYS A 10 -15.81 4.86 5.57
N ASN A 11 -16.46 3.71 5.81
CA ASN A 11 -16.88 3.30 7.15
C ASN A 11 -15.77 2.60 7.94
N PHE A 12 -14.68 2.19 7.28
CA PHE A 12 -13.51 1.67 7.97
C PHE A 12 -12.70 2.81 8.59
N SER A 13 -12.16 2.58 9.79
CA SER A 13 -11.17 3.46 10.38
C SER A 13 -9.88 3.44 9.56
N ARG A 14 -9.01 4.45 9.73
CA ARG A 14 -7.69 4.48 9.08
C ARG A 14 -6.87 3.21 9.33
N SER A 15 -6.91 2.65 10.55
CA SER A 15 -6.18 1.42 10.86
C SER A 15 -6.78 0.20 10.15
N GLN A 16 -8.11 0.12 10.03
CA GLN A 16 -8.77 -0.93 9.27
C GLN A 16 -8.45 -0.83 7.77
N GLN A 17 -8.47 0.38 7.20
CA GLN A 17 -8.10 0.64 5.81
C GLN A 17 -6.65 0.21 5.53
N LEU A 18 -5.71 0.58 6.42
CA LEU A 18 -4.33 0.10 6.34
C LEU A 18 -4.23 -1.43 6.48
N GLY A 19 -5.02 -2.04 7.36
CA GLY A 19 -5.07 -3.49 7.52
C GLY A 19 -5.52 -4.21 6.24
N HIS A 20 -6.49 -3.67 5.53
CA HIS A 20 -6.92 -4.20 4.23
C HIS A 20 -5.83 -4.06 3.16
N ILE A 21 -5.14 -2.92 3.11
CA ILE A 21 -3.99 -2.72 2.21
C ILE A 21 -2.89 -3.75 2.54
N ALA A 22 -2.50 -3.87 3.81
CA ALA A 22 -1.49 -4.82 4.25
C ALA A 22 -1.85 -6.28 3.92
N ALA A 23 -3.13 -6.64 3.98
CA ALA A 23 -3.59 -7.97 3.59
C ALA A 23 -3.41 -8.25 2.09
N GLU A 24 -3.56 -7.25 1.21
CA GLU A 24 -3.21 -7.40 -0.20
C GLU A 24 -1.71 -7.54 -0.41
N LEU A 25 -0.89 -6.79 0.33
CA LEU A 25 0.57 -6.93 0.26
C LEU A 25 1.03 -8.32 0.68
N ALA A 26 0.48 -8.86 1.77
CA ALA A 26 0.75 -10.22 2.21
C ALA A 26 0.34 -11.26 1.15
N ARG A 27 -0.79 -11.05 0.45
CA ARG A 27 -1.19 -11.89 -0.69
C ARG A 27 -0.17 -11.82 -1.82
N ALA A 28 0.29 -10.60 -2.16
CA ALA A 28 1.30 -10.40 -3.20
C ALA A 28 2.61 -11.11 -2.86
N THR A 29 3.13 -10.93 -1.65
CA THR A 29 4.34 -11.61 -1.17
C THR A 29 4.19 -13.13 -1.21
N ASN A 30 3.10 -13.67 -0.67
CA ASN A 30 2.89 -15.12 -0.62
C ASN A 30 2.80 -15.74 -2.02
N ALA A 31 2.18 -15.04 -2.97
CA ALA A 31 2.11 -15.49 -4.35
C ALA A 31 3.46 -15.36 -5.07
N ALA A 32 4.20 -14.28 -4.84
CA ALA A 32 5.54 -14.06 -5.43
C ALA A 32 6.60 -15.08 -4.97
N LEU A 33 6.43 -15.66 -3.77
CA LEU A 33 7.28 -16.75 -3.27
C LEU A 33 7.07 -18.08 -4.02
N GLN A 34 5.99 -18.20 -4.78
CA GLN A 34 5.71 -19.36 -5.62
C GLN A 34 6.27 -19.14 -7.04
N ASN A 35 6.73 -20.22 -7.68
CA ASN A 35 7.42 -20.13 -8.98
C ASN A 35 6.53 -20.35 -10.21
N GLY A 36 5.21 -20.48 -10.04
CA GLY A 36 4.27 -20.68 -11.15
C GLY A 36 3.82 -19.37 -11.82
N GLN A 37 3.32 -19.50 -13.04
CA GLN A 37 2.87 -18.34 -13.85
C GLN A 37 1.55 -17.76 -13.32
N GLU A 38 0.69 -18.61 -12.77
CA GLU A 38 -0.58 -18.19 -12.19
C GLU A 38 -0.36 -17.37 -10.91
N GLU A 39 0.60 -17.76 -10.10
CA GLU A 39 0.95 -17.08 -8.85
C GLU A 39 1.61 -15.72 -9.12
N LYS A 40 2.43 -15.61 -10.17
CA LYS A 40 2.93 -14.30 -10.63
C LYS A 40 1.79 -13.37 -11.02
N GLN A 41 0.76 -13.89 -11.68
CA GLN A 41 -0.44 -13.13 -12.03
C GLN A 41 -1.24 -12.74 -10.78
N TRP A 42 -1.41 -13.64 -9.80
CA TRP A 42 -2.05 -13.32 -8.53
C TRP A 42 -1.30 -12.25 -7.73
N ALA A 43 0.04 -12.29 -7.74
CA ALA A 43 0.86 -11.27 -7.11
C ALA A 43 0.58 -9.90 -7.74
N LYS A 44 0.57 -9.83 -9.08
CA LYS A 44 0.26 -8.62 -9.83
C LYS A 44 -1.13 -8.06 -9.47
N GLU A 45 -2.14 -8.92 -9.42
CA GLU A 45 -3.51 -8.51 -9.06
C GLU A 45 -3.61 -8.02 -7.61
N ALA A 46 -2.83 -8.59 -6.70
CA ALA A 46 -2.78 -8.14 -5.31
C ALA A 46 -2.15 -6.75 -5.19
N TYR A 47 -1.06 -6.48 -5.92
CA TYR A 47 -0.49 -5.13 -6.02
C TYR A 47 -1.47 -4.12 -6.62
N ASP A 48 -2.17 -4.48 -7.71
CA ASP A 48 -3.19 -3.62 -8.32
C ASP A 48 -4.28 -3.26 -7.29
N ARG A 49 -4.77 -4.24 -6.53
CA ARG A 49 -5.75 -4.00 -5.46
C ARG A 49 -5.19 -3.09 -4.36
N ALA A 50 -3.96 -3.29 -3.92
CA ALA A 50 -3.32 -2.44 -2.92
C ALA A 50 -3.24 -0.98 -3.37
N LEU A 51 -2.81 -0.73 -4.62
CA LEU A 51 -2.76 0.62 -5.21
C LEU A 51 -4.14 1.27 -5.28
N ILE A 52 -5.17 0.52 -5.71
CA ILE A 52 -6.55 1.01 -5.76
C ILE A 52 -7.07 1.38 -4.36
N LEU A 53 -6.73 0.60 -3.33
CA LEU A 53 -7.14 0.88 -1.96
C LEU A 53 -6.41 2.12 -1.39
N ILE A 54 -5.14 2.33 -1.75
CA ILE A 54 -4.41 3.56 -1.40
C ILE A 54 -5.06 4.79 -2.07
N ASP A 55 -5.43 4.67 -3.34
CA ASP A 55 -6.15 5.74 -4.06
C ASP A 55 -7.54 6.01 -3.46
N ALA A 56 -8.22 4.97 -2.95
CA ALA A 56 -9.46 5.15 -2.21
C ALA A 56 -9.25 5.91 -0.88
N CYS A 57 -8.14 5.69 -0.19
CA CYS A 57 -7.76 6.47 1.00
C CYS A 57 -7.47 7.94 0.66
N LEU A 58 -6.84 8.23 -0.48
CA LEU A 58 -6.56 9.61 -0.92
C LEU A 58 -7.84 10.43 -1.13
N ASN A 59 -8.93 9.76 -1.51
CA ASN A 59 -10.26 10.36 -1.69
C ASN A 59 -11.13 10.37 -0.41
N ASP A 60 -10.60 9.85 0.70
CA ASP A 60 -11.32 9.80 1.99
C ASP A 60 -10.86 10.94 2.93
N THR A 61 -11.82 11.76 3.34
CA THR A 61 -11.63 12.89 4.26
C THR A 61 -10.98 12.51 5.59
N GLN A 62 -11.07 11.25 6.03
CA GLN A 62 -10.40 10.76 7.24
C GLN A 62 -8.87 10.88 7.18
N TRP A 63 -8.30 10.96 5.97
CA TRP A 63 -6.86 11.12 5.74
C TRP A 63 -6.41 12.57 5.58
N LYS A 64 -7.30 13.55 5.82
CA LYS A 64 -6.93 14.97 5.83
C LYS A 64 -5.76 15.21 6.79
N GLY A 65 -4.73 15.91 6.30
CA GLY A 65 -3.48 16.13 7.04
C GLY A 65 -2.49 14.97 7.02
N LYS A 66 -2.82 13.83 6.39
CA LYS A 66 -1.95 12.66 6.23
C LYS A 66 -1.82 12.19 4.76
N ALA A 67 -2.31 12.96 3.79
CA ALA A 67 -2.22 12.64 2.37
C ALA A 67 -0.78 12.43 1.88
N SER A 68 0.20 13.17 2.41
CA SER A 68 1.62 13.01 2.06
C SER A 68 2.16 11.61 2.39
N TYR A 69 1.69 10.99 3.47
CA TYR A 69 2.03 9.61 3.80
C TYR A 69 1.46 8.65 2.75
N LEU A 70 0.19 8.83 2.37
CA LEU A 70 -0.46 7.99 1.36
C LEU A 70 0.20 8.10 -0.01
N TYR A 71 0.61 9.30 -0.44
CA TYR A 71 1.36 9.46 -1.70
C TYR A 71 2.70 8.74 -1.67
N ARG A 72 3.46 8.83 -0.57
CA ARG A 72 4.73 8.09 -0.46
C ARG A 72 4.51 6.57 -0.43
N LEU A 73 3.48 6.12 0.29
CA LEU A 73 3.09 4.71 0.30
C LEU A 73 2.75 4.24 -1.13
N ARG A 74 1.98 5.05 -1.88
CA ARG A 74 1.65 4.78 -3.29
C ARG A 74 2.90 4.68 -4.16
N ASP A 75 3.86 5.60 -4.00
CA ASP A 75 5.10 5.61 -4.79
C ASP A 75 5.97 4.37 -4.50
N VAL A 76 6.10 3.97 -3.23
CA VAL A 76 6.76 2.71 -2.85
C VAL A 76 6.04 1.53 -3.46
N MET A 77 4.72 1.49 -3.36
CA MET A 77 3.96 0.38 -3.91
C MET A 77 4.11 0.26 -5.43
N ALA A 78 4.12 1.38 -6.14
CA ALA A 78 4.39 1.40 -7.58
C ALA A 78 5.82 0.93 -7.89
N SER A 79 6.81 1.32 -7.07
CA SER A 79 8.18 0.81 -7.21
C SER A 79 8.26 -0.70 -7.06
N GLU A 80 7.70 -1.24 -5.98
CA GLU A 80 7.69 -2.68 -5.71
C GLU A 80 7.00 -3.45 -6.83
N TYR A 81 5.90 -2.90 -7.36
CA TYR A 81 5.17 -3.50 -8.48
C TYR A 81 6.00 -3.57 -9.78
N MET A 82 6.79 -2.54 -10.07
CA MET A 82 7.64 -2.51 -11.26
C MET A 82 8.87 -3.42 -11.12
N GLY A 83 9.24 -3.81 -9.89
CA GLY A 83 10.40 -4.67 -9.62
C GLY A 83 11.76 -3.96 -9.79
N ASP A 84 11.76 -2.63 -9.86
CA ASP A 84 12.96 -1.82 -10.05
C ASP A 84 13.43 -1.19 -8.74
N GLN A 85 14.75 -0.98 -8.63
CA GLN A 85 15.32 -0.18 -7.54
C GLN A 85 14.94 1.30 -7.72
N ASN A 86 13.86 1.73 -7.07
CA ASN A 86 13.41 3.12 -7.12
C ASN A 86 13.78 3.88 -5.82
N PRO A 87 14.26 5.13 -5.93
CA PRO A 87 14.47 6.00 -4.76
C PRO A 87 13.25 6.18 -3.85
N ALA A 88 12.03 5.94 -4.35
CA ALA A 88 10.81 5.95 -3.55
C ALA A 88 10.91 5.04 -2.31
N VAL A 89 11.46 3.83 -2.46
CA VAL A 89 11.64 2.85 -1.38
C VAL A 89 12.57 3.42 -0.31
N THR A 90 13.77 3.85 -0.69
CA THR A 90 14.75 4.43 0.24
C THR A 90 14.21 5.69 0.93
N ARG A 91 13.48 6.54 0.20
CA ARG A 91 12.85 7.74 0.75
C ARG A 91 11.79 7.41 1.81
N PHE A 92 10.96 6.41 1.55
CA PHE A 92 9.94 5.98 2.49
C PHE A 92 10.56 5.35 3.74
N LEU A 93 11.53 4.45 3.58
CA LEU A 93 12.27 3.88 4.71
C LEU A 93 12.91 4.97 5.58
N SER A 94 13.55 5.97 4.96
CA SER A 94 14.14 7.11 5.68
C SER A 94 13.07 7.88 6.47
N PHE A 95 11.91 8.12 5.87
CA PHE A 95 10.79 8.80 6.53
C PHE A 95 10.27 7.99 7.73
N GLU A 96 10.02 6.69 7.56
CA GLU A 96 9.54 5.82 8.65
C GLU A 96 10.55 5.75 9.80
N LEU A 97 11.85 5.64 9.50
CA LEU A 97 12.90 5.66 10.53
C LEU A 97 12.93 6.97 11.32
N LEU A 98 12.85 8.12 10.64
CA LEU A 98 12.86 9.43 11.28
C LEU A 98 11.60 9.71 12.09
N GLU A 99 10.42 9.26 11.62
CA GLU A 99 9.19 9.40 12.39
C GLU A 99 9.19 8.52 13.64
N ASN A 100 9.69 7.28 13.54
CA ASN A 100 9.75 6.36 14.67
C ASN A 100 10.88 6.69 15.65
N LEU A 101 11.97 7.35 15.23
CA LEU A 101 13.03 7.82 16.13
C LEU A 101 12.48 8.68 17.28
N LYS A 102 11.43 9.46 17.02
CA LYS A 102 10.73 10.29 18.02
C LYS A 102 10.09 9.47 19.14
N ASN A 103 9.86 8.17 18.93
CA ASN A 103 9.30 7.27 19.94
C ASN A 103 10.38 6.60 20.81
N PHE A 104 11.66 6.76 20.47
CA PHE A 104 12.80 6.21 21.20
C PHE A 104 13.62 7.28 21.96
N GLN A 105 13.21 8.56 21.88
CA GLN A 105 13.81 9.70 22.57
C GLN A 105 12.86 10.19 23.67
#